data_AF-A0A522AKJ5-F1
#
_entry.id   AF-A0A522AKJ5-F1
#
_cell.length_a   1.000
_cell.length_b   1.000
_cell.length_c   1.000
_cell.angle_alpha   90.00
_cell.angle_beta   90.00
_cell.angle_gamma   90.00
#
_symmetry.space_group_name_H-M   'P 1'
#
loop_
_entity.id
_entity.type
_entity.pdbx_description
1 polymer ?
#
loop_
_entity_poly.entity_id
_entity_poly.type
_entity_poly.pdbx_seq_one_letter_code
_entity_poly.pdbx_strand_id
1 'polypeptide(L)'
;MRGPYDGPMTAGRTPIRVTTLRPVRDGAILACAILVLAHLTGFVQTGVDAHSYWSSNPLEPYGAVRPGQLDAYFYAPAFTQLLGPLHLLPWPWFIALWTVILSAALVWQTGLWAGFALLALPVFADLTVGNIHLLLAAAIVGGFRWPWLWFLPLITKVTPGVGLLWFVIRREWRSLAIALGATAAISLVSFVVAPRLWFDWIDALFAATREPEFVFLVPVPLWIRLAAAVAVVTWGARTDRRWTVPVASMLALPILWINGIAMLVGVVALIPEHLGPTPASRWLAHGQARLQA
;
A
#
# COMPACT_ATOMS: atom_id res chain seq x y z
N MET A 1 28.36 37.15 38.48
CA MET A 1 28.88 36.75 37.16
C MET A 1 27.80 35.87 36.51
N ARG A 2 27.12 36.36 35.47
CA ARG A 2 26.17 35.57 34.66
C ARG A 2 26.98 34.84 33.58
N GLY A 3 26.74 33.55 33.41
CA GLY A 3 27.47 32.72 32.47
C GLY A 3 27.12 33.07 31.01
N PRO A 4 27.99 32.75 30.04
CA PRO A 4 27.79 33.08 28.62
C PRO A 4 26.64 32.31 27.93
N TYR A 5 25.78 31.63 28.70
CA TYR A 5 24.71 30.75 28.19
C TYR A 5 23.29 31.15 28.63
N ASP A 6 23.11 32.31 29.28
CA ASP A 6 21.79 32.81 29.70
C ASP A 6 21.05 33.54 28.55
N GLY A 7 21.01 32.92 27.37
CA GLY A 7 20.16 33.36 26.26
C GLY A 7 18.86 32.56 26.24
N PRO A 8 17.69 33.17 25.93
CA PRO A 8 16.46 32.40 25.76
C PRO A 8 16.67 31.42 24.60
N MET A 9 16.64 30.12 24.91
CA MET A 9 16.55 29.06 23.90
C MET A 9 15.20 29.19 23.19
N THR A 10 15.13 30.06 22.20
CA THR A 10 14.12 29.92 21.16
C THR A 10 14.47 28.63 20.43
N ALA A 11 13.63 27.61 20.56
CA ALA A 11 13.71 26.40 19.77
C ALA A 11 13.39 26.78 18.30
N GLY A 12 14.34 27.44 17.64
CA GLY A 12 14.32 27.68 16.22
C GLY A 12 14.40 26.32 15.56
N ARG A 13 13.26 25.81 15.10
CA ARG A 13 13.23 24.71 14.14
C ARG A 13 14.06 25.17 12.95
N THR A 14 15.33 24.76 12.86
CA THR A 14 16.13 25.00 11.66
C THR A 14 15.41 24.24 10.55
N PRO A 15 14.75 24.92 9.59
CA PRO A 15 14.01 24.21 8.57
C PRO A 15 15.02 23.41 7.76
N ILE A 16 14.82 22.09 7.66
CA ILE A 16 15.61 21.24 6.78
C ILE A 16 15.53 21.88 5.40
N ARG A 17 16.67 22.34 4.86
CA ARG A 17 16.67 23.02 3.56
C ARG A 17 16.24 22.01 2.50
N VAL A 18 15.11 22.26 1.86
CA VAL A 18 14.55 21.44 0.76
C VAL A 18 15.60 21.09 -0.31
N THR A 19 16.60 21.94 -0.53
CA THR A 19 17.70 21.72 -1.47
C THR A 19 18.65 20.59 -1.07
N THR A 20 18.83 20.28 0.22
CA THR A 20 19.73 19.21 0.67
C THR A 20 19.13 17.81 0.53
N LEU A 21 17.80 17.72 0.41
CA LEU A 21 17.10 16.42 0.29
C LEU A 21 16.81 16.01 -1.17
N ARG A 22 17.03 16.90 -2.16
CA ARG A 22 16.86 16.52 -3.58
C ARG A 22 17.80 15.38 -3.99
N PRO A 23 19.10 15.39 -3.64
CA PRO A 23 19.99 14.28 -3.94
C PRO A 23 19.53 12.95 -3.30
N VAL A 24 18.90 12.99 -2.12
CA VAL A 24 18.37 11.80 -1.45
C VAL A 24 17.23 11.16 -2.25
N ARG A 25 16.28 11.98 -2.73
CA ARG A 25 15.24 11.52 -3.66
C ARG A 25 15.83 11.02 -4.98
N ASP A 26 16.73 11.79 -5.57
CA ASP A 26 17.29 11.48 -6.90
C ASP A 26 18.12 10.19 -6.85
N GLY A 27 18.85 9.95 -5.76
CA GLY A 27 19.51 8.68 -5.48
C GLY A 27 18.53 7.51 -5.35
N ALA A 28 17.37 7.72 -4.71
CA ALA A 28 16.32 6.70 -4.63
C ALA A 28 15.73 6.36 -6.02
N ILE A 29 15.46 7.38 -6.82
CA ILE A 29 14.98 7.22 -8.21
C ILE A 29 16.01 6.44 -9.03
N LEU A 30 17.30 6.80 -8.92
CA LEU A 30 18.39 6.11 -9.59
C LEU A 30 18.51 4.65 -9.13
N ALA A 31 18.43 4.39 -7.83
CA ALA A 31 18.47 3.03 -7.29
C ALA A 31 17.29 2.17 -7.81
N CYS A 32 16.09 2.74 -7.86
CA CYS A 32 14.92 2.07 -8.44
C CYS A 32 15.11 1.81 -9.94
N ALA A 33 15.67 2.76 -10.70
CA ALA A 33 15.96 2.59 -12.11
C ALA A 33 17.02 1.50 -12.35
N ILE A 34 18.06 1.42 -11.51
CA ILE A 34 19.06 0.36 -11.54
C ILE A 34 18.40 -1.00 -11.26
N LEU A 35 17.50 -1.08 -10.28
CA LEU A 35 16.77 -2.31 -9.99
C LEU A 35 15.94 -2.77 -11.20
N VAL A 36 15.20 -1.85 -11.84
CA VAL A 36 14.44 -2.12 -13.08
C VAL A 36 15.36 -2.65 -14.19
N LEU A 37 16.52 -2.03 -14.40
CA LEU A 37 17.50 -2.50 -15.39
C LEU A 37 18.06 -3.88 -15.02
N ALA A 38 18.34 -4.12 -13.75
CA ALA A 38 18.83 -5.41 -13.26
C ALA A 38 17.79 -6.53 -13.46
N HIS A 39 16.50 -6.23 -13.32
CA HIS A 39 15.42 -7.15 -13.66
C HIS A 39 15.37 -7.45 -15.16
N LEU A 40 15.44 -6.42 -16.01
CA LEU A 40 15.39 -6.57 -17.47
C LEU A 40 16.58 -7.38 -18.02
N THR A 41 17.76 -7.26 -17.41
CA THR A 41 18.96 -8.01 -17.81
C THR A 41 19.07 -9.38 -17.15
N GLY A 42 18.16 -9.72 -16.24
CA GLY A 42 18.23 -10.96 -15.45
C GLY A 42 19.38 -11.00 -14.44
N PHE A 43 20.02 -9.86 -14.16
CA PHE A 43 21.09 -9.76 -13.17
C PHE A 43 20.59 -10.02 -11.74
N VAL A 44 19.32 -9.72 -11.47
CA VAL A 44 18.65 -10.09 -10.22
C VAL A 44 17.43 -10.97 -10.49
N GLN A 45 17.25 -11.97 -9.63
CA GLN A 45 16.11 -12.89 -9.65
C GLN A 45 15.34 -12.77 -8.34
N THR A 46 14.74 -11.60 -8.13
CA THR A 46 13.84 -11.32 -7.00
C THR A 46 12.40 -11.18 -7.51
N GLY A 47 11.46 -10.81 -6.64
CA GLY A 47 10.05 -10.66 -7.03
C GLY A 47 9.17 -11.87 -6.69
N VAL A 48 9.48 -12.60 -5.62
CA VAL A 48 8.72 -13.82 -5.23
C VAL A 48 7.22 -13.56 -5.11
N ASP A 49 6.81 -12.44 -4.50
CA ASP A 49 5.39 -12.11 -4.36
C ASP A 49 4.79 -11.64 -5.70
N ALA A 50 5.55 -10.85 -6.47
CA ALA A 50 5.15 -10.44 -7.82
C ALA A 50 5.00 -11.61 -8.78
N HIS A 51 5.80 -12.67 -8.60
CA HIS A 51 5.73 -13.88 -9.41
C HIS A 51 4.38 -14.57 -9.25
N SER A 52 3.83 -14.62 -8.04
CA SER A 52 2.46 -15.12 -7.81
C SER A 52 1.40 -14.37 -8.62
N TYR A 53 1.60 -13.09 -8.91
CA TYR A 53 0.69 -12.30 -9.73
C TYR A 53 0.82 -12.70 -11.19
N TRP A 54 2.05 -12.77 -11.68
CA TRP A 54 2.39 -13.09 -13.07
C TRP A 54 2.06 -14.53 -13.47
N SER A 55 2.38 -15.50 -12.62
CA SER A 55 2.23 -16.93 -12.90
C SER A 55 0.83 -17.46 -12.65
N SER A 56 -0.06 -16.66 -12.04
CA SER A 56 -1.43 -17.08 -11.76
C SER A 56 -2.18 -17.41 -13.05
N ASN A 57 -2.74 -18.62 -13.12
CA ASN A 57 -3.62 -19.00 -14.23
C ASN A 57 -4.97 -18.27 -14.08
N PRO A 58 -5.37 -17.36 -14.98
CA PRO A 58 -6.62 -16.60 -14.82
C PRO A 58 -7.89 -17.45 -14.83
N LEU A 59 -7.81 -18.67 -15.37
CA LEU A 59 -8.95 -19.60 -15.45
C LEU A 59 -9.05 -20.51 -14.22
N GLU A 60 -7.94 -20.75 -13.52
CA GLU A 60 -7.84 -21.65 -12.36
C GLU A 60 -6.80 -21.15 -11.33
N PRO A 61 -6.96 -19.93 -10.77
CA PRO A 61 -5.95 -19.32 -9.90
C PRO A 61 -5.94 -19.91 -8.47
N TYR A 62 -6.98 -20.64 -8.07
CA TYR A 62 -7.20 -21.10 -6.68
C TYR A 62 -7.13 -22.63 -6.54
N GLY A 63 -6.15 -23.29 -7.17
CA GLY A 63 -5.91 -24.72 -6.97
C GLY A 63 -5.60 -25.09 -5.50
N ALA A 64 -4.86 -26.16 -5.25
CA ALA A 64 -4.47 -26.54 -3.88
C ALA A 64 -3.39 -25.61 -3.25
N VAL A 65 -3.57 -24.30 -3.33
CA VAL A 65 -2.70 -23.26 -2.78
C VAL A 65 -2.81 -23.18 -1.27
N ARG A 66 -1.67 -23.12 -0.58
CA ARG A 66 -1.59 -22.93 0.87
C ARG A 66 -0.79 -21.67 1.22
N PRO A 67 -1.10 -20.98 2.33
CA PRO A 67 -0.29 -19.86 2.80
C PRO A 67 1.18 -20.25 2.97
N GLY A 68 2.08 -19.37 2.55
CA GLY A 68 3.53 -19.58 2.66
C GLY A 68 4.14 -20.48 1.57
N GLN A 69 3.34 -21.03 0.65
CA GLN A 69 3.86 -21.68 -0.55
C GLN A 69 4.30 -20.64 -1.59
N LEU A 70 5.30 -21.02 -2.40
CA LEU A 70 5.69 -20.27 -3.58
C LEU A 70 4.45 -20.13 -4.50
N ASP A 71 4.24 -18.92 -5.02
CA ASP A 71 3.13 -18.58 -5.92
C ASP A 71 1.72 -18.75 -5.34
N ALA A 72 1.58 -18.78 -4.02
CA ALA A 72 0.27 -18.86 -3.39
C ALA A 72 -0.58 -17.60 -3.65
N TYR A 73 -1.63 -17.77 -4.46
CA TYR A 73 -2.51 -16.69 -4.90
C TYR A 73 -3.81 -16.63 -4.09
N PHE A 74 -4.01 -15.54 -3.33
CA PHE A 74 -5.18 -15.33 -2.46
C PHE A 74 -5.99 -14.06 -2.77
N TYR A 75 -5.74 -13.43 -3.91
CA TYR A 75 -6.39 -12.19 -4.31
C TYR A 75 -7.70 -12.50 -5.04
N ALA A 76 -8.66 -11.56 -5.05
CA ALA A 76 -9.97 -11.81 -5.64
C ALA A 76 -9.90 -12.03 -7.17
N PRO A 77 -10.90 -12.68 -7.79
CA PRO A 77 -10.86 -13.02 -9.22
C PRO A 77 -10.71 -11.79 -10.11
N ALA A 78 -11.31 -10.67 -9.69
CA ALA A 78 -11.20 -9.39 -10.38
C ALA A 78 -9.74 -8.93 -10.53
N PHE A 79 -8.87 -9.23 -9.56
CA PHE A 79 -7.48 -8.80 -9.60
C PHE A 79 -6.67 -9.59 -10.65
N THR A 80 -6.80 -10.93 -10.71
CA THR A 80 -6.12 -11.72 -11.75
C THR A 80 -6.64 -11.37 -13.14
N GLN A 81 -7.93 -11.11 -13.29
CA GLN A 81 -8.52 -10.68 -14.57
C GLN A 81 -7.98 -9.31 -15.02
N LEU A 82 -7.82 -8.35 -14.10
CA LEU A 82 -7.21 -7.05 -14.40
C LEU A 82 -5.73 -7.18 -14.83
N LEU A 83 -5.02 -8.16 -14.28
CA LEU A 83 -3.64 -8.46 -14.65
C LEU A 83 -3.52 -9.30 -15.93
N GLY A 84 -4.62 -9.84 -16.47
CA GLY A 84 -4.62 -10.73 -17.64
C GLY A 84 -3.76 -10.24 -18.81
N PRO A 85 -3.86 -8.98 -19.26
CA PRO A 85 -2.98 -8.46 -20.32
C PRO A 85 -1.49 -8.48 -19.96
N LEU A 86 -1.15 -8.32 -18.68
CA LEU A 86 0.23 -8.33 -18.19
C LEU A 86 0.81 -9.75 -18.08
N HIS A 87 -0.02 -10.79 -18.00
CA HIS A 87 0.45 -12.18 -18.01
C HIS A 87 1.09 -12.58 -19.36
N LEU A 88 0.82 -11.81 -20.42
CA LEU A 88 1.43 -12.00 -21.73
C LEU A 88 2.90 -11.54 -21.79
N LEU A 89 3.34 -10.75 -20.80
CA LEU A 89 4.71 -10.28 -20.75
C LEU A 89 5.64 -11.41 -20.30
N PRO A 90 6.83 -11.55 -20.89
CA PRO A 90 7.88 -12.38 -20.30
C PRO A 90 8.23 -11.87 -18.90
N TRP A 91 8.60 -12.78 -17.99
CA TRP A 91 8.87 -12.46 -16.58
C TRP A 91 9.73 -11.20 -16.36
N PRO A 92 10.90 -11.02 -17.03
CA PRO A 92 11.72 -9.81 -16.84
C PRO A 92 10.99 -8.50 -17.12
N TRP A 93 10.09 -8.49 -18.11
CA TRP A 93 9.29 -7.33 -18.46
C TRP A 93 8.18 -7.07 -17.44
N PHE A 94 7.53 -8.14 -16.97
CA PHE A 94 6.51 -8.02 -15.94
C PHE A 94 7.10 -7.43 -14.65
N ILE A 95 8.18 -8.03 -14.12
CA ILE A 95 8.77 -7.58 -12.86
C ILE A 95 9.41 -6.19 -12.97
N ALA A 96 9.98 -5.84 -14.13
CA ALA A 96 10.46 -4.49 -14.39
C ALA A 96 9.33 -3.45 -14.38
N LEU A 97 8.22 -3.73 -15.09
CA LEU A 97 7.05 -2.86 -15.10
C LEU A 97 6.43 -2.72 -13.71
N TRP A 98 6.30 -3.83 -13.00
CA TRP A 98 5.78 -3.86 -11.63
C TRP A 98 6.66 -3.03 -10.68
N THR A 99 7.98 -3.17 -10.79
CA THR A 99 8.96 -2.37 -10.02
C THR A 99 8.85 -0.89 -10.34
N VAL A 100 8.62 -0.49 -11.60
CA VAL A 100 8.34 0.91 -11.98
C VAL A 100 7.10 1.43 -11.27
N ILE A 101 6.00 0.65 -11.25
CA ILE A 101 4.74 1.03 -10.59
C ILE A 101 4.95 1.24 -9.08
N LEU A 102 5.61 0.28 -8.40
CA LEU A 102 5.89 0.37 -6.96
C LEU A 102 6.83 1.54 -6.64
N SER A 103 7.86 1.75 -7.46
CA SER A 103 8.81 2.86 -7.30
C SER A 103 8.13 4.21 -7.49
N ALA A 104 7.26 4.33 -8.49
CA ALA A 104 6.45 5.53 -8.70
C ALA A 104 5.53 5.80 -7.51
N ALA A 105 4.88 4.76 -6.98
CA ALA A 105 4.05 4.87 -5.77
C ALA A 105 4.87 5.33 -4.55
N LEU A 106 6.08 4.79 -4.35
CA LEU A 106 6.99 5.19 -3.29
C LEU A 106 7.37 6.68 -3.40
N VAL A 107 7.88 7.09 -4.57
CA VAL A 107 8.36 8.46 -4.80
C VAL A 107 7.21 9.46 -4.74
N TRP A 108 6.03 9.10 -5.24
CA TRP A 108 4.83 9.94 -5.18
C TRP A 108 4.41 10.23 -3.73
N GLN A 109 4.41 9.22 -2.86
CA GLN A 109 4.02 9.36 -1.45
C GLN A 109 5.07 10.10 -0.63
N THR A 110 6.36 9.82 -0.85
CA THR A 110 7.45 10.28 0.04
C THR A 110 8.16 11.54 -0.44
N GLY A 111 8.13 11.84 -1.74
CA GLY A 111 8.80 13.01 -2.31
C GLY A 111 10.29 13.05 -1.98
N LEU A 112 10.71 14.07 -1.23
CA LEU A 112 12.12 14.28 -0.85
C LEU A 112 12.65 13.22 0.13
N TRP A 113 11.76 12.49 0.79
CA TRP A 113 12.10 11.46 1.77
C TRP A 113 12.28 10.07 1.13
N ALA A 114 12.15 9.95 -0.20
CA ALA A 114 12.17 8.67 -0.90
C ALA A 114 13.42 7.83 -0.63
N GLY A 115 14.61 8.44 -0.52
CA GLY A 115 15.84 7.70 -0.23
C GLY A 115 15.85 7.09 1.17
N PHE A 116 15.42 7.84 2.19
CA PHE A 116 15.31 7.30 3.54
C PHE A 116 14.23 6.23 3.65
N ALA A 117 13.09 6.44 2.98
CA ALA A 117 12.04 5.45 2.92
C ALA A 117 12.53 4.17 2.23
N LEU A 118 13.21 4.28 1.09
CA LEU A 118 13.76 3.14 0.35
C LEU A 118 14.76 2.33 1.19
N LEU A 119 15.59 2.99 1.98
CA LEU A 119 16.57 2.32 2.85
C LEU A 119 15.96 1.70 4.11
N ALA A 120 14.70 2.03 4.44
CA ALA A 120 14.00 1.39 5.54
C ALA A 120 13.71 -0.08 5.17
N LEU A 121 14.14 -1.00 6.02
CA LEU A 121 14.06 -2.45 5.77
C LEU A 121 12.68 -2.93 5.27
N PRO A 122 11.53 -2.50 5.83
CA PRO A 122 10.22 -2.86 5.27
C PRO A 122 10.02 -2.50 3.81
N VAL A 123 10.39 -1.28 3.42
CA VAL A 123 10.18 -0.76 2.06
C VAL A 123 11.14 -1.42 1.08
N PHE A 124 12.41 -1.55 1.48
CA PHE A 124 13.40 -2.27 0.69
C PHE A 124 12.95 -3.72 0.43
N ALA A 125 12.51 -4.41 1.49
CA ALA A 125 12.01 -5.78 1.39
C ALA A 125 10.79 -5.84 0.45
N ASP A 126 9.81 -4.97 0.64
CA ASP A 126 8.58 -4.91 -0.18
C ASP A 126 8.87 -4.74 -1.66
N LEU A 127 9.75 -3.80 -2.00
CA LEU A 127 10.16 -3.53 -3.38
C LEU A 127 10.93 -4.71 -3.98
N THR A 128 11.75 -5.39 -3.18
CA THR A 128 12.57 -6.53 -3.63
C THR A 128 11.70 -7.78 -3.88
N VAL A 129 10.72 -8.07 -3.02
CA VAL A 129 9.76 -9.17 -3.23
C VAL A 129 8.67 -8.81 -4.24
N GLY A 130 8.50 -7.52 -4.54
CA GLY A 130 7.49 -7.04 -5.49
C GLY A 130 6.06 -7.15 -4.95
N ASN A 131 5.86 -7.04 -3.64
CA ASN A 131 4.51 -7.08 -3.07
C ASN A 131 3.78 -5.74 -3.32
N ILE A 132 2.46 -5.75 -3.16
CA ILE A 132 1.57 -4.65 -3.50
C ILE A 132 1.44 -3.60 -2.39
N HIS A 133 2.09 -3.73 -1.22
CA HIS A 133 1.85 -2.88 -0.05
C HIS A 133 2.10 -1.39 -0.31
N LEU A 134 3.17 -1.03 -1.03
CA LEU A 134 3.41 0.36 -1.44
C LEU A 134 2.28 0.93 -2.30
N LEU A 135 1.69 0.11 -3.16
CA LEU A 135 0.56 0.48 -4.00
C LEU A 135 -0.75 0.55 -3.20
N LEU A 136 -0.95 -0.31 -2.20
CA LEU A 136 -2.08 -0.21 -1.27
C LEU A 136 -2.04 1.08 -0.48
N ALA A 137 -0.87 1.46 0.04
CA ALA A 137 -0.70 2.75 0.72
C ALA A 137 -1.00 3.92 -0.22
N ALA A 138 -0.53 3.86 -1.47
CA ALA A 138 -0.83 4.88 -2.46
C ALA A 138 -2.34 4.97 -2.75
N ALA A 139 -3.03 3.83 -2.87
CA ALA A 139 -4.47 3.79 -3.07
C ALA A 139 -5.24 4.37 -1.87
N ILE A 140 -4.80 4.10 -0.64
CA ILE A 140 -5.39 4.67 0.58
C ILE A 140 -5.21 6.19 0.63
N VAL A 141 -3.99 6.68 0.38
CA VAL A 141 -3.69 8.12 0.32
C VAL A 141 -4.51 8.79 -0.78
N GLY A 142 -4.53 8.19 -1.99
CA GLY A 142 -5.31 8.65 -3.13
C GLY A 142 -6.81 8.64 -2.86
N GLY A 143 -7.28 7.67 -2.07
CA GLY A 143 -8.67 7.44 -1.69
C GLY A 143 -9.35 8.61 -0.98
N PHE A 144 -8.58 9.50 -0.34
CA PHE A 144 -9.12 10.73 0.24
C PHE A 144 -9.60 11.75 -0.80
N ARG A 145 -9.11 11.65 -2.03
CA ARG A 145 -9.55 12.50 -3.16
C ARG A 145 -10.36 11.71 -4.18
N TRP A 146 -9.98 10.46 -4.43
CA TRP A 146 -10.64 9.56 -5.38
C TRP A 146 -11.07 8.28 -4.66
N PRO A 147 -12.24 8.29 -4.00
CA PRO A 147 -12.66 7.19 -3.13
C PRO A 147 -12.77 5.83 -3.84
N TRP A 148 -12.96 5.81 -5.17
CA TRP A 148 -12.99 4.56 -5.93
C TRP A 148 -11.69 3.77 -5.84
N LEU A 149 -10.54 4.40 -5.55
CA LEU A 149 -9.25 3.73 -5.37
C LEU A 149 -9.23 2.68 -4.24
N TRP A 150 -10.19 2.75 -3.30
CA TRP A 150 -10.38 1.72 -2.27
C TRP A 150 -10.73 0.34 -2.83
N PHE A 151 -11.13 0.23 -4.10
CA PHE A 151 -11.29 -1.06 -4.75
C PHE A 151 -10.04 -1.91 -4.61
N LEU A 152 -8.85 -1.32 -4.71
CA LEU A 152 -7.61 -2.07 -4.74
C LEU A 152 -7.35 -2.79 -3.41
N PRO A 153 -7.34 -2.14 -2.22
CA PRO A 153 -7.28 -2.84 -0.94
C PRO A 153 -8.39 -3.90 -0.76
N LEU A 154 -9.62 -3.61 -1.20
CA LEU A 154 -10.77 -4.48 -1.01
C LEU A 154 -10.70 -5.77 -1.84
N ILE A 155 -10.23 -5.70 -3.09
CA ILE A 155 -10.13 -6.89 -3.95
C ILE A 155 -8.81 -7.66 -3.78
N THR A 156 -7.82 -7.09 -3.07
CA THR A 156 -6.51 -7.72 -2.93
C THR A 156 -6.24 -8.32 -1.55
N LYS A 157 -6.64 -7.64 -0.47
CA LYS A 157 -6.36 -8.08 0.91
C LYS A 157 -7.58 -8.06 1.82
N VAL A 158 -8.69 -7.45 1.38
CA VAL A 158 -9.99 -7.34 2.06
C VAL A 158 -9.94 -6.59 3.40
N THR A 159 -9.27 -7.14 4.41
CA THR A 159 -9.25 -6.60 5.78
C THR A 159 -8.62 -5.21 5.94
N PRO A 160 -7.63 -4.76 5.12
CA PRO A 160 -7.25 -3.35 5.09
C PRO A 160 -8.41 -2.39 4.79
N GLY A 161 -9.53 -2.89 4.27
CA GLY A 161 -10.80 -2.18 4.15
C GLY A 161 -11.35 -1.62 5.46
N VAL A 162 -10.84 -2.04 6.64
CA VAL A 162 -11.14 -1.39 7.94
C VAL A 162 -10.87 0.12 7.91
N GLY A 163 -9.95 0.59 7.06
CA GLY A 163 -9.69 2.01 6.87
C GLY A 163 -10.90 2.81 6.38
N LEU A 164 -11.89 2.16 5.72
CA LEU A 164 -13.15 2.79 5.31
C LEU A 164 -14.03 3.22 6.49
N LEU A 165 -13.78 2.72 7.71
CA LEU A 165 -14.43 3.23 8.92
C LEU A 165 -14.18 4.73 9.12
N TRP A 166 -13.09 5.27 8.55
CA TRP A 166 -12.88 6.72 8.47
C TRP A 166 -14.12 7.44 7.90
N PHE A 167 -14.61 6.99 6.73
CA PHE A 167 -15.76 7.61 6.07
C PHE A 167 -17.04 7.40 6.85
N VAL A 168 -17.23 6.22 7.45
CA VAL A 168 -18.41 5.92 8.29
C VAL A 168 -18.48 6.86 9.48
N ILE A 169 -17.39 6.98 10.24
CA ILE A 169 -17.34 7.75 11.49
C ILE A 169 -17.50 9.24 11.23
N ARG A 170 -16.96 9.72 10.11
CA ARG A 170 -17.09 11.11 9.68
C ARG A 170 -18.36 11.41 8.89
N ARG A 171 -19.20 10.39 8.65
CA ARG A 171 -20.44 10.50 7.86
C ARG A 171 -20.18 10.98 6.43
N GLU A 172 -19.04 10.62 5.86
CA GLU A 172 -18.66 10.91 4.47
C GLU A 172 -19.30 9.87 3.52
N TRP A 173 -20.64 9.81 3.53
CA TRP A 173 -21.43 8.77 2.86
C TRP A 173 -21.20 8.71 1.35
N ARG A 174 -20.97 9.86 0.71
CA ARG A 174 -20.65 9.91 -0.72
C ARG A 174 -19.34 9.20 -1.03
N SER A 175 -18.29 9.46 -0.24
CA SER A 175 -16.99 8.80 -0.41
C SER A 175 -17.10 7.30 -0.18
N LEU A 176 -17.82 6.90 0.88
CA LEU A 176 -18.09 5.49 1.16
C LEU A 176 -18.86 4.82 0.02
N ALA A 177 -19.92 5.45 -0.49
CA ALA A 177 -20.71 4.92 -1.58
C ALA A 177 -19.91 4.77 -2.87
N ILE A 178 -19.01 5.71 -3.20
CA ILE A 178 -18.12 5.61 -4.36
C ILE A 178 -17.11 4.47 -4.16
N ALA A 179 -16.51 4.35 -2.97
CA ALA A 179 -15.55 3.28 -2.66
C ALA A 179 -16.19 1.89 -2.77
N LEU A 180 -17.34 1.69 -2.15
CA LEU A 180 -18.06 0.42 -2.16
C LEU A 180 -18.68 0.15 -3.53
N GLY A 181 -19.28 1.16 -4.16
CA GLY A 181 -19.93 1.03 -5.47
C GLY A 181 -18.95 0.69 -6.59
N ALA A 182 -17.76 1.32 -6.60
CA ALA A 182 -16.71 0.99 -7.57
C ALA A 182 -16.20 -0.44 -7.38
N THR A 183 -15.94 -0.84 -6.13
CA THR A 183 -15.56 -2.23 -5.79
C THR A 183 -16.64 -3.21 -6.26
N ALA A 184 -17.90 -2.96 -5.91
CA ALA A 184 -19.01 -3.82 -6.28
C ALA A 184 -19.19 -3.91 -7.79
N ALA A 185 -19.04 -2.82 -8.53
CA ALA A 185 -19.13 -2.83 -9.99
C ALA A 185 -18.00 -3.67 -10.63
N ILE A 186 -16.76 -3.49 -10.18
CA ILE A 186 -15.60 -4.28 -10.65
C ILE A 186 -15.79 -5.77 -10.31
N SER A 187 -16.19 -6.06 -9.08
CA SER A 187 -16.47 -7.43 -8.63
C SER A 187 -17.62 -8.07 -9.40
N LEU A 188 -18.68 -7.31 -9.71
CA LEU A 188 -19.82 -7.80 -10.48
C LEU A 188 -19.44 -8.14 -11.91
N VAL A 189 -18.68 -7.27 -12.60
CA VAL A 189 -18.16 -7.57 -13.95
C VAL A 189 -17.33 -8.85 -13.92
N SER A 190 -16.43 -8.96 -12.94
CA SER A 190 -15.62 -10.17 -12.73
C SER A 190 -16.46 -11.43 -12.49
N PHE A 191 -17.51 -11.31 -11.68
CA PHE A 191 -18.43 -12.40 -11.34
C PHE A 191 -19.25 -12.85 -12.55
N VAL A 192 -19.73 -11.93 -13.38
CA VAL A 192 -20.47 -12.25 -14.62
C VAL A 192 -19.57 -13.00 -15.61
N VAL A 193 -18.29 -12.63 -15.69
CA VAL A 193 -17.32 -13.29 -16.58
C VAL A 193 -16.98 -14.71 -16.10
N ALA A 194 -16.76 -14.90 -14.79
CA ALA A 194 -16.32 -16.17 -14.25
C ALA A 194 -16.86 -16.40 -12.82
N PRO A 195 -18.15 -16.79 -12.66
CA PRO A 195 -18.78 -16.87 -11.35
C PRO A 195 -18.16 -17.96 -10.46
N ARG A 196 -17.73 -19.08 -11.06
CA ARG A 196 -17.07 -20.19 -10.36
C ARG A 196 -15.86 -19.72 -9.54
N LEU A 197 -15.05 -18.81 -10.11
CA LEU A 197 -13.84 -18.31 -9.47
C LEU A 197 -14.10 -17.61 -8.14
N TRP A 198 -15.28 -17.01 -7.97
CA TRP A 198 -15.63 -16.35 -6.71
C TRP A 198 -15.91 -17.35 -5.59
N PHE A 199 -16.52 -18.49 -5.91
CA PHE A 199 -16.72 -19.57 -4.95
C PHE A 199 -15.39 -20.24 -4.61
N ASP A 200 -14.58 -20.55 -5.62
CA ASP A 200 -13.24 -21.13 -5.44
C ASP A 200 -12.34 -20.22 -4.57
N TRP A 201 -12.42 -18.89 -4.78
CA TRP A 201 -11.67 -17.92 -3.97
C TRP A 201 -12.11 -17.93 -2.50
N ILE A 202 -13.43 -17.95 -2.24
CA ILE A 202 -13.97 -18.01 -0.88
C ILE A 202 -13.51 -19.31 -0.19
N ASP A 203 -13.56 -20.43 -0.89
CA ASP A 203 -13.10 -21.73 -0.38
C ASP A 203 -11.59 -21.70 -0.08
N ALA A 204 -10.77 -21.11 -0.96
CA ALA A 204 -9.34 -20.94 -0.74
C ALA A 204 -9.04 -20.05 0.48
N LEU A 205 -9.79 -18.97 0.69
CA LEU A 205 -9.65 -18.13 1.88
C LEU A 205 -10.01 -18.89 3.16
N PHE A 206 -11.10 -19.66 3.16
CA PHE A 206 -11.45 -20.48 4.33
C PHE A 206 -10.43 -21.58 4.59
N ALA A 207 -9.91 -22.24 3.55
CA ALA A 207 -8.84 -23.21 3.68
C ALA A 207 -7.59 -22.58 4.31
N ALA A 208 -7.20 -21.39 3.86
CA ALA A 208 -6.06 -20.65 4.41
C ALA A 208 -6.18 -20.36 5.92
N THR A 209 -7.39 -20.15 6.45
CA THR A 209 -7.59 -19.92 7.90
C THR A 209 -7.32 -21.16 8.77
N ARG A 210 -7.26 -22.35 8.16
CA ARG A 210 -7.06 -23.64 8.85
C ARG A 210 -5.62 -24.12 8.80
N GLU A 211 -4.79 -23.49 7.99
CA GLU A 211 -3.37 -23.82 7.88
C GLU A 211 -2.62 -23.23 9.08
N PRO A 212 -1.58 -23.93 9.59
CA PRO A 212 -0.76 -23.40 10.68
C PRO A 212 -0.17 -22.04 10.30
N GLU A 213 -0.17 -21.10 11.24
CA GLU A 213 0.48 -19.81 11.09
C GLU A 213 1.99 -20.01 10.87
N PHE A 214 2.45 -20.03 9.63
CA PHE A 214 3.88 -20.11 9.32
C PHE A 214 4.52 -18.72 9.41
N VAL A 215 5.42 -18.59 10.39
CA VAL A 215 6.49 -17.59 10.50
C VAL A 215 6.03 -16.14 10.37
N PHE A 216 5.48 -15.59 11.47
CA PHE A 216 5.27 -14.15 11.58
C PHE A 216 6.48 -13.44 12.21
N LEU A 217 6.90 -12.33 11.60
CA LEU A 217 7.71 -11.34 12.31
C LEU A 217 6.90 -10.62 13.41
N VAL A 218 5.57 -10.54 13.25
CA VAL A 218 4.64 -9.96 14.23
C VAL A 218 3.63 -11.02 14.68
N PRO A 219 3.92 -11.80 15.74
CA PRO A 219 3.08 -12.92 16.19
C PRO A 219 1.87 -12.42 17.01
N VAL A 220 1.09 -11.52 16.42
CA VAL A 220 -0.13 -10.97 17.03
C VAL A 220 -1.32 -11.43 16.20
N PRO A 221 -2.27 -12.20 16.79
CA PRO A 221 -3.46 -12.67 16.11
C PRO A 221 -4.24 -11.55 15.40
N LEU A 222 -4.78 -11.86 14.22
CA LEU A 222 -5.47 -10.88 13.37
C LEU A 222 -6.60 -10.16 14.11
N TRP A 223 -7.40 -10.84 14.92
CA TRP A 223 -8.53 -10.23 15.64
C TRP A 223 -8.09 -9.17 16.66
N ILE A 224 -6.94 -9.35 17.32
CA ILE A 224 -6.34 -8.34 18.21
C ILE A 224 -5.90 -7.13 17.39
N ARG A 225 -5.21 -7.37 16.27
CA ARG A 225 -4.77 -6.30 15.38
C ARG A 225 -5.94 -5.54 14.76
N LEU A 226 -7.04 -6.22 14.44
CA LEU A 226 -8.28 -5.59 13.96
C LEU A 226 -8.92 -4.71 15.03
N ALA A 227 -8.99 -5.15 16.28
CA ALA A 227 -9.46 -4.31 17.37
C ALA A 227 -8.60 -3.04 17.52
N ALA A 228 -7.28 -3.20 17.44
CA ALA A 228 -6.35 -2.06 17.46
C ALA A 228 -6.53 -1.14 16.23
N ALA A 229 -6.70 -1.70 15.04
CA ALA A 229 -6.94 -0.96 13.80
C ALA A 229 -8.22 -0.14 13.87
N VAL A 230 -9.32 -0.73 14.37
CA VAL A 230 -10.60 -0.05 14.61
C VAL A 230 -10.42 1.10 15.60
N ALA A 231 -9.70 0.88 16.71
CA ALA A 231 -9.44 1.93 17.69
C ALA A 231 -8.63 3.09 17.08
N VAL A 232 -7.56 2.80 16.34
CA VAL A 232 -6.68 3.77 15.69
C VAL A 232 -7.44 4.60 14.64
N VAL A 233 -8.18 3.96 13.73
CA VAL A 233 -8.95 4.68 12.70
C VAL A 233 -10.10 5.48 13.32
N THR A 234 -10.72 4.96 14.38
CA THR A 234 -11.81 5.67 15.08
C THR A 234 -11.30 6.92 15.76
N TRP A 235 -10.20 6.81 16.50
CA TRP A 235 -9.55 7.95 17.12
C TRP A 235 -9.10 8.98 16.07
N GLY A 236 -8.48 8.51 14.98
CA GLY A 236 -8.04 9.39 13.90
C GLY A 236 -9.19 10.10 13.21
N ALA A 237 -10.29 9.40 12.91
CA ALA A 237 -11.48 9.96 12.28
C ALA A 237 -12.12 11.06 13.14
N ARG A 238 -12.21 10.83 14.45
CA ARG A 238 -12.75 11.79 15.44
C ARG A 238 -11.84 13.01 15.66
N THR A 239 -10.56 12.89 15.35
CA THR A 239 -9.57 13.93 15.62
C THR A 239 -8.88 14.49 14.38
N ASP A 240 -9.44 14.20 13.19
CA ASP A 240 -8.97 14.66 11.88
C ASP A 240 -7.53 14.24 11.52
N ARG A 241 -7.08 13.08 12.02
CA ARG A 241 -5.73 12.54 11.76
C ARG A 241 -5.74 11.49 10.66
N ARG A 242 -5.71 11.95 9.40
CA ARG A 242 -5.74 11.06 8.22
C ARG A 242 -4.63 10.00 8.20
N TRP A 243 -3.46 10.29 8.77
CA TRP A 243 -2.34 9.35 8.83
C TRP A 243 -2.67 8.03 9.55
N THR A 244 -3.68 8.03 10.40
CA THR A 244 -4.15 6.81 11.09
C THR A 244 -4.73 5.76 10.13
N VAL A 245 -5.19 6.16 8.95
CA VAL A 245 -5.85 5.25 8.00
C VAL A 245 -4.86 4.24 7.39
N PRO A 246 -3.69 4.65 6.84
CA PRO A 246 -2.64 3.70 6.48
C PRO A 246 -2.18 2.80 7.62
N VAL A 247 -2.07 3.32 8.86
CA VAL A 247 -1.67 2.53 10.04
C VAL A 247 -2.69 1.45 10.37
N ALA A 248 -3.97 1.81 10.45
CA ALA A 248 -5.05 0.87 10.70
C ALA A 248 -5.14 -0.19 9.59
N SER A 249 -4.98 0.22 8.33
CA SER A 249 -5.01 -0.68 7.18
C SER A 249 -3.84 -1.68 7.19
N MET A 250 -2.64 -1.23 7.57
CA MET A 250 -1.47 -2.09 7.77
C MET A 250 -1.69 -3.10 8.90
N LEU A 251 -2.17 -2.65 10.06
CA LEU A 251 -2.48 -3.51 11.20
C LEU A 251 -3.48 -4.60 10.82
N ALA A 252 -4.43 -4.27 9.94
CA ALA A 252 -5.45 -5.18 9.49
C ALA A 252 -5.02 -6.16 8.39
N LEU A 253 -3.78 -6.12 7.87
CA LEU A 253 -3.33 -7.10 6.87
C LEU A 253 -3.57 -8.54 7.37
N PRO A 254 -4.15 -9.46 6.56
CA PRO A 254 -4.46 -10.82 7.03
C PRO A 254 -3.21 -11.51 7.60
N ILE A 255 -2.11 -11.37 6.86
CA ILE A 255 -0.78 -11.86 7.20
C ILE A 255 0.17 -10.65 7.20
N LEU A 256 0.72 -10.30 8.37
CA LEU A 256 1.60 -9.13 8.53
C LEU A 256 3.07 -9.55 8.61
N TRP A 257 3.75 -9.53 7.46
CA TRP A 257 5.19 -9.69 7.33
C TRP A 257 5.92 -8.34 7.49
N ILE A 258 7.26 -8.38 7.59
CA ILE A 258 8.09 -7.17 7.68
C ILE A 258 7.82 -6.19 6.54
N ASN A 259 7.64 -6.68 5.31
CA ASN A 259 7.37 -5.86 4.14
C ASN A 259 5.97 -5.22 4.19
N GLY A 260 5.01 -5.81 4.89
CA GLY A 260 3.69 -5.20 5.12
C GLY A 260 3.77 -3.84 5.81
N ILE A 261 4.81 -3.61 6.63
CA ILE A 261 5.07 -2.33 7.29
C ILE A 261 5.40 -1.22 6.28
N ALA A 262 5.76 -1.55 5.04
CA ALA A 262 5.94 -0.57 3.95
C ALA A 262 4.68 0.28 3.70
N MET A 263 3.48 -0.20 4.09
CA MET A 263 2.26 0.62 4.00
C MET A 263 2.34 1.93 4.80
N LEU A 264 3.20 2.01 5.82
CA LEU A 264 3.42 3.23 6.60
C LEU A 264 4.03 4.38 5.79
N VAL A 265 4.55 4.13 4.60
CA VAL A 265 4.93 5.17 3.63
C VAL A 265 3.77 6.16 3.38
N GLY A 266 2.53 5.68 3.42
CA GLY A 266 1.34 6.53 3.27
C GLY A 266 1.21 7.61 4.36
N VAL A 267 1.80 7.40 5.54
CA VAL A 267 1.83 8.42 6.62
C VAL A 267 2.57 9.66 6.16
N VAL A 268 3.69 9.51 5.44
CA VAL A 268 4.54 10.62 4.98
C VAL A 268 3.74 11.61 4.12
N ALA A 269 2.83 11.11 3.28
CA ALA A 269 1.98 11.94 2.44
C ALA A 269 0.86 12.68 3.20
N LEU A 270 0.53 12.24 4.41
CA LEU A 270 -0.62 12.70 5.20
C LEU A 270 -0.24 13.56 6.41
N ILE A 271 1.05 13.86 6.60
CA ILE A 271 1.57 14.82 7.59
C ILE A 271 2.48 15.91 6.97
N PRO A 272 2.08 16.55 5.85
CA PRO A 272 2.94 17.53 5.15
C PRO A 272 3.34 18.73 6.00
N GLU A 273 2.57 19.08 7.03
CA GLU A 273 2.88 20.14 7.98
C GLU A 273 4.10 19.84 8.86
N HIS A 274 4.49 18.57 8.99
CA HIS A 274 5.67 18.13 9.75
C HIS A 274 6.86 17.81 8.85
N LEU A 275 6.63 17.18 7.70
CA LEU A 275 7.68 16.64 6.82
C LEU A 275 7.90 17.45 5.54
N GLY A 276 7.10 18.50 5.32
CA GLY A 276 7.07 19.25 4.07
C GLY A 276 6.21 18.57 2.99
N PRO A 277 5.91 19.30 1.90
CA PRO A 277 5.01 18.81 0.86
C PRO A 277 5.65 17.70 0.01
N THR A 278 4.93 16.60 -0.17
CA THR A 278 5.25 15.54 -1.12
C THR A 278 4.43 15.73 -2.41
N PRO A 279 4.74 15.02 -3.51
CA PRO A 279 3.86 15.02 -4.69
C PRO A 279 2.41 14.64 -4.35
N ALA A 280 2.22 13.60 -3.53
CA ALA A 280 0.90 13.17 -3.07
C ALA A 280 0.18 14.24 -2.24
N SER A 281 0.86 14.86 -1.26
CA SER A 281 0.20 15.85 -0.40
C SER A 281 -0.20 17.12 -1.17
N ARG A 282 0.62 17.56 -2.13
CA ARG A 282 0.26 18.67 -3.04
C ARG A 282 -0.94 18.31 -3.91
N TRP A 283 -0.93 17.10 -4.48
CA TRP A 283 -2.05 16.62 -5.28
C TRP A 283 -3.35 16.56 -4.48
N LEU A 284 -3.32 16.15 -3.21
CA LEU A 284 -4.48 16.18 -2.32
C LEU A 284 -4.97 17.62 -2.07
N ALA A 285 -4.06 18.55 -1.75
CA ALA A 285 -4.39 19.94 -1.46
C ALA A 285 -5.06 20.65 -2.66
N HIS A 286 -4.52 20.46 -3.87
CA HIS A 286 -5.12 21.03 -5.09
C HIS A 286 -6.54 20.53 -5.38
N GLY A 287 -6.92 19.36 -4.87
CA GLY A 287 -8.26 18.80 -5.08
C GLY A 287 -9.29 19.43 -4.19
N GLN A 288 -8.91 19.73 -2.95
CA GLN A 288 -9.78 20.36 -1.96
C GLN A 288 -10.10 21.80 -2.35
N ALA A 289 -9.11 22.54 -2.85
CA ALA A 289 -9.31 23.90 -3.34
C ALA A 289 -10.33 24.00 -4.49
N ARG A 290 -10.40 22.99 -5.38
CA ARG A 290 -11.38 22.95 -6.48
C ARG A 290 -12.80 22.58 -6.06
N LEU A 291 -12.98 21.95 -4.89
CA LEU A 291 -14.30 21.61 -4.36
C LEU A 291 -14.92 22.76 -3.54
N GLN A 292 -14.11 23.76 -3.18
CA GLN A 292 -14.50 24.92 -2.37
C GLN A 292 -14.72 26.20 -3.20
N ALA A 293 -14.38 26.18 -4.49
CA ALA A 293 -14.61 27.25 -5.45
C ALA A 293 -15.84 26.91 -6.32
#